data_AF-A0A945W2J4-F1
#
_entry.id   AF-A0A945W2J4-F1
#
_cell.length_a   1.000
_cell.length_b   1.000
_cell.length_c   1.000
_cell.angle_alpha   90.00
_cell.angle_beta   90.00
_cell.angle_gamma   90.00
#
_symmetry.space_group_name_H-M   'P 1'
#
loop_
_entity.id
_entity.type
_entity.pdbx_description
1 polymer ?
#
loop_
_entity_poly.entity_id
_entity_poly.type
_entity_poly.pdbx_seq_one_letter_code
_entity_poly.pdbx_strand_id
1 'polypeptide(L)'
;DSTVKALKSFPNKKSIGLFQKYKILSKGEVLARYEIYLGQYSKQINIEANAALDMVKSLYIPAIIHYTKELAEGIETLEAVNASADVQRDLLSRISTHLESAYRNTQKLESDREKANNTPDSLKSAEAFRDKVHITMTDLREDIDMLETLIPRKLWPVPTYADLLFKL
;
A
#
# COMPACT_ATOMS: atom_id res chain seq x y z
N ASP A 1 -9.66 -6.06 15.31
CA ASP A 1 -8.72 -7.19 15.55
C ASP A 1 -8.03 -7.58 14.26
N SER A 2 -6.80 -8.12 14.33
CA SER A 2 -6.04 -8.51 13.13
C SER A 2 -6.07 -10.02 12.88
N THR A 3 -6.03 -10.42 11.61
CA THR A 3 -6.01 -11.83 11.17
C THR A 3 -4.94 -12.64 11.90
N VAL A 4 -3.72 -12.10 12.00
CA VAL A 4 -2.59 -12.76 12.69
C VAL A 4 -2.89 -13.01 14.18
N LYS A 5 -3.50 -12.03 14.87
CA LYS A 5 -3.88 -12.18 16.28
C LYS A 5 -4.98 -13.23 16.46
N ALA A 6 -5.95 -13.27 15.56
CA ALA A 6 -7.00 -14.28 15.58
C ALA A 6 -6.43 -15.70 15.35
N LEU A 7 -5.51 -15.85 14.38
CA LEU A 7 -4.88 -17.13 14.06
C LEU A 7 -4.09 -17.71 15.24
N LYS A 8 -3.47 -16.89 16.10
CA LYS A 8 -2.79 -17.37 17.33
C LYS A 8 -3.72 -18.16 18.26
N SER A 9 -5.03 -17.94 18.19
CA SER A 9 -5.99 -18.68 19.01
C SER A 9 -6.34 -20.08 18.47
N PHE A 10 -5.97 -20.36 17.21
CA PHE A 10 -6.29 -21.59 16.51
C PHE A 10 -5.58 -22.82 17.13
N PRO A 11 -4.27 -22.79 17.44
CA PRO A 11 -3.59 -23.90 18.11
C PRO A 11 -3.78 -23.93 19.65
N ASN A 12 -4.76 -23.21 20.21
CA ASN A 12 -5.01 -23.23 21.65
C ASN A 12 -5.53 -24.59 22.12
N LYS A 13 -5.22 -24.97 23.37
CA LYS A 13 -5.67 -26.23 23.99
C LYS A 13 -7.18 -26.44 23.92
N LYS A 14 -7.97 -25.38 24.12
CA LYS A 14 -9.44 -25.42 24.01
C LYS A 14 -9.90 -25.76 22.58
N SER A 15 -9.32 -25.10 21.59
CA SER A 15 -9.62 -25.30 20.16
C SER A 15 -9.24 -26.70 19.70
N ILE A 16 -8.02 -27.16 20.05
CA ILE A 16 -7.55 -28.51 19.74
C ILE A 16 -8.46 -29.56 20.40
N GLY A 17 -8.79 -29.39 21.70
CA GLY A 17 -9.65 -30.31 22.42
C GLY A 17 -11.06 -30.40 21.82
N LEU A 18 -11.60 -29.27 21.34
CA LEU A 18 -12.87 -29.24 20.62
C LEU A 18 -12.79 -30.05 19.32
N PHE A 19 -11.80 -29.77 18.46
CA PHE A 19 -11.67 -30.46 17.18
C PHE A 19 -11.42 -31.97 17.34
N GLN A 20 -10.64 -32.37 18.34
CA GLN A 20 -10.39 -33.78 18.65
C GLN A 20 -11.64 -34.47 19.19
N LYS A 21 -12.40 -33.85 20.11
CA LYS A 21 -13.63 -34.40 20.69
C LYS A 21 -14.64 -34.76 19.61
N TYR A 22 -14.80 -33.91 18.61
CA TYR A 22 -15.74 -34.12 17.50
C TYR A 22 -15.12 -34.83 16.30
N LYS A 23 -13.87 -35.32 16.41
CA LYS A 23 -13.14 -36.03 15.34
C LYS A 23 -13.06 -35.24 14.02
N ILE A 24 -12.96 -33.92 14.11
CA ILE A 24 -12.88 -33.02 12.94
C ILE A 24 -11.43 -32.85 12.49
N LEU A 25 -10.51 -32.59 13.43
CA LEU A 25 -9.08 -32.45 13.17
C LEU A 25 -8.25 -33.05 14.32
N SER A 26 -7.12 -33.63 13.96
CA SER A 26 -6.04 -33.99 14.88
C SER A 26 -5.19 -32.78 15.26
N LYS A 27 -4.41 -32.91 16.34
CA LYS A 27 -3.46 -31.86 16.76
C LYS A 27 -2.47 -31.48 15.65
N GLY A 28 -1.96 -32.46 14.91
CA GLY A 28 -1.03 -32.24 13.80
C GLY A 28 -1.67 -31.43 12.67
N GLU A 29 -2.92 -31.74 12.31
CA GLU A 29 -3.64 -31.01 11.27
C GLU A 29 -3.98 -29.57 11.70
N VAL A 30 -4.32 -29.33 12.98
CA VAL A 30 -4.55 -27.97 13.50
C VAL A 30 -3.28 -27.12 13.36
N LEU A 31 -2.13 -27.67 13.74
CA LEU A 31 -0.84 -26.97 13.62
C LEU A 31 -0.46 -26.74 12.17
N ALA A 32 -0.61 -27.74 11.30
CA ALA A 32 -0.33 -27.60 9.88
C ALA A 32 -1.22 -26.53 9.23
N ARG A 33 -2.52 -26.49 9.55
CA ARG A 33 -3.43 -25.46 9.07
C ARG A 33 -3.06 -24.06 9.59
N TYR A 34 -2.68 -23.95 10.86
CA TYR A 34 -2.20 -22.69 11.42
C TYR A 34 -1.02 -22.12 10.63
N GLU A 35 0.00 -22.95 10.37
CA GLU A 35 1.16 -22.57 9.54
C GLU A 35 0.76 -22.16 8.11
N ILE A 36 -0.13 -22.94 7.47
CA ILE A 36 -0.65 -22.62 6.13
C ILE A 36 -1.37 -21.28 6.13
N TYR A 37 -2.23 -21.01 7.11
CA TYR A 37 -3.01 -19.77 7.18
C TYR A 37 -2.12 -18.54 7.43
N LEU A 38 -1.08 -18.67 8.25
CA LEU A 38 -0.06 -17.62 8.40
C LEU A 38 0.66 -17.36 7.08
N GLY A 39 1.09 -18.42 6.40
CA GLY A 39 1.75 -18.30 5.10
C GLY A 39 0.84 -17.68 4.03
N GLN A 40 -0.45 -18.03 4.00
CA GLN A 40 -1.44 -17.42 3.11
C GLN A 40 -1.61 -15.93 3.37
N TYR A 41 -1.71 -15.53 4.64
CA TYR A 41 -1.79 -14.12 5.03
C TYR A 41 -0.57 -13.34 4.51
N SER A 42 0.65 -13.82 4.81
CA SER A 42 1.88 -13.16 4.36
C SER A 42 1.95 -13.05 2.84
N LYS A 43 1.57 -14.10 2.11
CA LYS A 43 1.56 -14.11 0.64
C LYS A 43 0.57 -13.11 0.06
N GLN A 44 -0.63 -13.02 0.62
CA GLN A 44 -1.65 -12.09 0.16
C GLN A 44 -1.14 -10.65 0.26
N ILE A 45 -0.65 -10.24 1.44
CA ILE A 45 -0.11 -8.89 1.64
C ILE A 45 1.12 -8.64 0.75
N ASN A 46 1.97 -9.64 0.52
CA ASN A 46 3.10 -9.50 -0.39
C ASN A 46 2.67 -9.25 -1.85
N ILE A 47 1.62 -9.93 -2.33
CA ILE A 47 1.07 -9.70 -3.68
C ILE A 47 0.50 -8.28 -3.79
N GLU A 48 -0.28 -7.86 -2.80
CA GLU A 48 -0.83 -6.50 -2.73
C GLU A 48 0.27 -5.44 -2.72
N ALA A 49 1.33 -5.64 -1.92
CA ALA A 49 2.48 -4.74 -1.87
C ALA A 49 3.22 -4.67 -3.20
N ASN A 50 3.44 -5.80 -3.88
CA ASN A 50 4.07 -5.81 -5.20
C ASN A 50 3.22 -5.08 -6.24
N ALA A 51 1.89 -5.29 -6.23
CA ALA A 51 0.98 -4.58 -7.13
C ALA A 51 1.00 -3.07 -6.87
N ALA A 52 0.97 -2.65 -5.60
CA ALA A 52 1.05 -1.24 -5.22
C ALA A 52 2.37 -0.60 -5.69
N LEU A 53 3.51 -1.29 -5.49
CA LEU A 53 4.82 -0.83 -5.95
C LEU A 53 4.88 -0.67 -7.47
N ASP A 54 4.39 -1.66 -8.21
CA ASP A 54 4.36 -1.61 -9.67
C ASP A 54 3.50 -0.44 -10.17
N MET A 55 2.28 -0.28 -9.63
CA MET A 55 1.41 0.83 -9.99
C MET A 55 2.03 2.19 -9.67
N VAL A 56 2.65 2.35 -8.49
CA VAL A 56 3.28 3.62 -8.09
C VAL A 56 4.47 3.97 -8.98
N LYS A 57 5.34 3.02 -9.26
CA LYS A 57 6.54 3.25 -10.08
C LYS A 57 6.22 3.43 -11.56
N SER A 58 5.31 2.62 -12.09
CA SER A 58 5.04 2.55 -13.53
C SER A 58 3.96 3.52 -13.99
N LEU A 59 3.00 3.88 -13.12
CA LEU A 59 1.84 4.70 -13.48
C LEU A 59 1.83 6.04 -12.75
N TYR A 60 1.78 6.03 -11.42
CA TYR A 60 1.50 7.25 -10.65
C TYR A 60 2.67 8.25 -10.69
N ILE A 61 3.88 7.85 -10.26
CA ILE A 61 5.05 8.75 -10.20
C ILE A 61 5.33 9.42 -11.56
N PRO A 62 5.37 8.69 -12.70
CA PRO A 62 5.58 9.32 -14.00
C PRO A 62 4.50 10.35 -14.36
N ALA A 63 3.22 10.06 -14.09
CA ALA A 63 2.12 10.98 -14.35
C ALA A 63 2.20 12.25 -13.48
N ILE A 64 2.59 12.10 -12.22
CA ILE A 64 2.79 13.22 -11.30
C ILE A 64 3.95 14.10 -11.77
N ILE A 65 5.10 13.50 -12.13
CA ILE A 65 6.27 14.24 -12.64
C ILE A 65 5.94 15.00 -13.93
N HIS A 66 5.10 14.41 -14.79
CA HIS A 66 4.64 15.11 -16.00
C HIS A 66 3.86 16.38 -15.64
N TYR A 67 2.92 16.30 -14.71
CA TYR A 67 2.12 17.44 -14.31
C TYR A 67 2.92 18.50 -13.53
N THR A 68 3.89 18.10 -12.69
CA THR A 68 4.76 19.06 -12.01
C THR A 68 5.61 19.84 -12.99
N LYS A 69 6.04 19.22 -14.10
CA LYS A 69 6.71 19.91 -15.20
C LYS A 69 5.79 20.94 -15.87
N GLU A 70 4.54 20.58 -16.20
CA GLU A 70 3.57 21.53 -16.79
C GLU A 70 3.32 22.73 -15.87
N LEU A 71 3.22 22.51 -14.56
CA LEU A 71 3.07 23.59 -13.58
C LEU A 71 4.30 24.50 -13.54
N ALA A 72 5.51 23.94 -13.58
CA ALA A 72 6.75 24.71 -13.57
C ALA A 72 6.86 25.60 -14.83
N GLU A 73 6.59 25.05 -16.02
CA GLU A 73 6.56 25.82 -17.27
C GLU A 73 5.47 26.92 -17.23
N GLY A 74 4.32 26.63 -16.63
CA GLY A 74 3.26 27.60 -16.38
C GLY A 74 3.67 28.77 -15.47
N ILE A 75 4.51 28.51 -14.47
CA ILE A 75 5.05 29.55 -13.58
C ILE A 75 6.01 30.46 -14.35
N GLU A 76 6.96 29.88 -15.09
CA GLU A 76 7.94 30.64 -15.88
C GLU A 76 7.26 31.57 -16.90
N THR A 77 6.22 31.07 -17.59
CA THR A 77 5.48 31.85 -18.59
C THR A 77 4.71 33.03 -18.00
N LEU A 78 4.15 32.88 -16.79
CA LEU A 78 3.47 33.97 -16.09
C LEU A 78 4.46 35.01 -15.55
N GLU A 79 5.59 34.57 -15.01
CA GLU A 79 6.65 35.44 -14.55
C GLU A 79 7.23 36.29 -15.69
N ALA A 80 7.38 35.71 -16.89
CA ALA A 80 7.88 36.41 -18.08
C ALA A 80 7.00 37.62 -18.48
N VAL A 81 5.72 37.61 -18.14
CA VAL A 81 4.77 38.72 -18.38
C VAL A 81 4.46 39.54 -17.11
N ASN A 82 5.21 39.33 -16.03
CA ASN A 82 5.00 39.94 -14.70
C ASN A 82 3.59 39.69 -14.12
N ALA A 83 2.98 38.54 -14.43
CA ALA A 83 1.74 38.09 -13.81
C ALA A 83 2.01 37.29 -12.53
N SER A 84 1.04 37.26 -11.60
CA SER A 84 1.14 36.41 -10.40
C SER A 84 0.99 34.93 -10.78
N ALA A 85 1.84 34.09 -10.20
CA ALA A 85 1.84 32.63 -10.32
C ALA A 85 1.65 31.93 -8.95
N ASP A 86 1.09 32.63 -7.97
CA ASP A 86 1.05 32.17 -6.57
C ASP A 86 0.24 30.87 -6.41
N VAL A 87 -0.84 30.73 -7.17
CA VAL A 87 -1.68 29.52 -7.15
C VAL A 87 -0.91 28.30 -7.69
N GLN A 88 -0.18 28.47 -8.79
CA GLN A 88 0.62 27.40 -9.39
C GLN A 88 1.76 26.99 -8.46
N ARG A 89 2.40 27.95 -7.79
CA ARG A 89 3.46 27.67 -6.80
C ARG A 89 2.93 26.91 -5.59
N ASP A 90 1.79 27.30 -5.04
CA ASP A 90 1.16 26.57 -3.93
C ASP A 90 0.81 25.13 -4.33
N LEU A 91 0.16 24.96 -5.49
CA LEU A 91 -0.19 23.63 -5.99
C LEU A 91 1.04 22.76 -6.23
N LEU A 92 2.08 23.30 -6.87
CA LEU A 92 3.34 22.61 -7.12
C LEU A 92 4.04 22.21 -5.81
N SER A 93 4.01 23.08 -4.80
CA SER A 93 4.60 22.79 -3.47
C SER A 93 3.88 21.63 -2.78
N ARG A 94 2.55 21.64 -2.79
CA ARG A 94 1.73 20.56 -2.22
C ARG A 94 1.97 19.23 -2.94
N ILE A 95 1.96 19.23 -4.28
CA ILE A 95 2.23 18.03 -5.08
C ILE A 95 3.64 17.50 -4.81
N SER A 96 4.65 18.37 -4.79
CA SER A 96 6.05 17.98 -4.54
C SER A 96 6.20 17.33 -3.16
N THR A 97 5.54 17.88 -2.13
CA THR A 97 5.57 17.32 -0.77
C THR A 97 5.05 15.89 -0.72
N HIS A 98 3.89 15.64 -1.35
CA HIS A 98 3.31 14.29 -1.40
C HIS A 98 4.09 13.35 -2.33
N LEU A 99 4.64 13.85 -3.44
CA LEU A 99 5.47 13.06 -4.35
C LEU A 99 6.74 12.58 -3.65
N GLU A 100 7.42 13.45 -2.90
CA GLU A 100 8.60 13.08 -2.11
C GLU A 100 8.27 12.05 -1.03
N SER A 101 7.13 12.23 -0.33
CA SER A 101 6.65 11.28 0.66
C SER A 101 6.33 9.92 0.02
N ALA A 102 5.59 9.90 -1.09
CA ALA A 102 5.26 8.69 -1.83
C ALA A 102 6.50 7.96 -2.33
N TYR A 103 7.51 8.69 -2.83
CA TYR A 103 8.77 8.09 -3.27
C TYR A 103 9.53 7.43 -2.12
N ARG A 104 9.64 8.11 -0.97
CA ARG A 104 10.26 7.55 0.24
C ARG A 104 9.48 6.33 0.75
N ASN A 105 8.15 6.40 0.79
CA ASN A 105 7.29 5.30 1.21
C ASN A 105 7.38 4.10 0.27
N THR A 106 7.55 4.33 -1.03
CA THR A 106 7.82 3.28 -2.04
C THR A 106 9.11 2.52 -1.71
N GLN A 107 10.22 3.24 -1.49
CA GLN A 107 11.50 2.61 -1.14
C GLN A 107 11.44 1.88 0.21
N LYS A 108 10.74 2.47 1.19
CA LYS A 108 10.51 1.85 2.50
C LYS A 108 9.68 0.57 2.37
N LEU A 109 8.63 0.58 1.56
CA LEU A 109 7.78 -0.59 1.32
C LEU A 109 8.56 -1.73 0.69
N GLU A 110 9.45 -1.46 -0.27
CA GLU A 110 10.35 -2.47 -0.84
C GLU A 110 11.23 -3.11 0.24
N SER A 111 11.88 -2.30 1.06
CA SER A 111 12.76 -2.79 2.13
C SER A 111 12.00 -3.59 3.20
N ASP A 112 10.85 -3.08 3.65
CA ASP A 112 10.02 -3.74 4.68
C ASP A 112 9.49 -5.08 4.17
N ARG A 113 9.06 -5.13 2.90
CA ARG A 113 8.57 -6.35 2.23
C ARG A 113 9.68 -7.39 2.11
N GLU A 114 10.87 -7.01 1.66
CA GLU A 114 12.01 -7.93 1.55
C GLU A 114 12.41 -8.53 2.91
N LYS A 115 12.49 -7.70 3.95
CA LYS A 115 12.77 -8.16 5.32
C LYS A 115 11.71 -9.12 5.83
N ALA A 116 10.43 -8.81 5.62
CA ALA A 116 9.31 -9.67 6.04
C ALA A 116 9.31 -11.02 5.30
N ASN A 117 9.63 -11.01 4.00
CA ASN A 117 9.68 -12.22 3.17
C ASN A 117 10.88 -13.12 3.51
N ASN A 118 12.00 -12.55 3.94
CA ASN A 118 13.20 -13.29 4.35
C ASN A 118 13.16 -13.78 5.81
N THR A 119 12.05 -13.57 6.52
CA THR A 119 11.88 -14.04 7.90
C THR A 119 11.49 -15.54 7.92
N PRO A 120 12.30 -16.44 8.51
CA PRO A 120 12.04 -17.90 8.42
C PRO A 120 10.82 -18.38 9.22
N ASP A 121 10.50 -17.71 10.32
CA ASP A 121 9.37 -18.05 11.18
C ASP A 121 8.08 -17.46 10.61
N SER A 122 7.11 -18.32 10.33
CA SER A 122 5.85 -17.96 9.66
C SER A 122 5.04 -16.93 10.45
N LEU A 123 5.04 -17.03 11.78
CA LEU A 123 4.32 -16.11 12.66
C LEU A 123 5.01 -14.74 12.65
N LYS A 124 6.33 -14.69 12.85
CA LYS A 124 7.09 -13.44 12.79
C LYS A 124 7.01 -12.79 11.42
N SER A 125 7.03 -13.57 10.34
CA SER A 125 6.82 -13.07 8.99
C SER A 125 5.43 -12.44 8.86
N ALA A 126 4.37 -13.14 9.28
CA ALA A 126 3.01 -12.61 9.26
C ALA A 126 2.84 -11.34 10.13
N GLU A 127 3.49 -11.28 11.29
CA GLU A 127 3.55 -10.07 12.12
C GLU A 127 4.28 -8.94 11.42
N ALA A 128 5.41 -9.19 10.76
CA ALA A 128 6.12 -8.17 9.98
C ALA A 128 5.29 -7.65 8.80
N PHE A 129 4.58 -8.52 8.07
CA PHE A 129 3.66 -8.11 7.01
C PHE A 129 2.51 -7.25 7.57
N ARG A 130 1.97 -7.57 8.75
CA ARG A 130 0.92 -6.78 9.40
C ARG A 130 1.42 -5.43 9.93
N ASP A 131 2.55 -5.43 10.63
CA ASP A 131 2.99 -4.30 11.45
C ASP A 131 3.91 -3.34 10.71
N LYS A 132 4.48 -3.76 9.57
CA LYS A 132 5.39 -2.94 8.77
C LYS A 132 4.87 -2.77 7.36
N VAL A 133 4.72 -3.88 6.62
CA VAL A 133 4.37 -3.81 5.18
C VAL A 133 2.99 -3.18 4.98
N HIS A 134 1.97 -3.66 5.69
CA HIS A 134 0.61 -3.12 5.59
C HIS A 134 0.53 -1.64 6.05
N ILE A 135 1.27 -1.25 7.09
CA ILE A 135 1.30 0.15 7.55
C ILE A 135 1.92 1.04 6.46
N THR A 136 3.11 0.68 5.97
CA THR A 136 3.77 1.46 4.90
C THR A 136 2.93 1.52 3.62
N MET A 137 2.20 0.44 3.29
CA MET A 137 1.28 0.42 2.15
C MET A 137 0.08 1.36 2.37
N THR A 138 -0.39 1.51 3.61
CA THR A 138 -1.45 2.45 3.97
C THR A 138 -0.94 3.89 3.84
N ASP A 139 0.25 4.19 4.40
CA ASP A 139 0.88 5.51 4.30
C ASP A 139 1.11 5.92 2.83
N LEU A 140 1.63 4.98 2.02
CA LEU A 140 1.82 5.19 0.58
C LEU A 140 0.50 5.48 -0.13
N ARG A 141 -0.57 4.77 0.24
CA ARG A 141 -1.90 4.97 -0.33
C ARG A 141 -2.44 6.34 0.01
N GLU A 142 -2.29 6.80 1.24
CA GLU A 142 -2.75 8.14 1.65
C GLU A 142 -2.08 9.26 0.83
N ASP A 143 -0.77 9.13 0.54
CA ASP A 143 -0.06 10.06 -0.35
C ASP A 143 -0.64 10.05 -1.77
N ILE A 144 -0.88 8.87 -2.34
CA ILE A 144 -1.45 8.72 -3.69
C ILE A 144 -2.90 9.22 -3.76
N ASP A 145 -3.72 8.93 -2.76
CA ASP A 145 -5.11 9.39 -2.67
C ASP A 145 -5.15 10.94 -2.60
N MET A 146 -4.22 11.57 -1.87
CA MET A 146 -4.11 13.04 -1.87
C MET A 146 -3.69 13.58 -3.23
N LEU A 147 -2.71 12.94 -3.88
CA LEU A 147 -2.25 13.32 -5.22
C LEU A 147 -3.36 13.19 -6.28
N GLU A 148 -4.24 12.19 -6.16
CA GLU A 148 -5.42 12.05 -7.03
C GLU A 148 -6.31 13.30 -7.02
N THR A 149 -6.44 13.96 -5.86
CA THR A 149 -7.26 15.18 -5.73
C THR A 149 -6.61 16.43 -6.33
N LEU A 150 -5.28 16.44 -6.45
CA LEU A 150 -4.50 17.60 -6.90
C LEU A 150 -4.20 17.56 -8.40
N ILE A 151 -4.23 16.37 -8.99
CA ILE A 151 -3.87 16.18 -10.40
C ILE A 151 -5.12 16.17 -11.28
N PRO A 152 -5.10 16.86 -12.43
CA PRO A 152 -6.20 16.82 -13.38
C PRO A 152 -6.55 15.40 -13.81
N ARG A 153 -7.85 15.09 -13.85
CA ARG A 153 -8.38 13.77 -14.26
C ARG A 153 -7.78 13.25 -15.57
N LYS A 154 -7.53 14.13 -16.54
CA LYS A 154 -6.98 13.79 -17.86
C LYS A 154 -5.56 13.20 -17.80
N LEU A 155 -4.79 13.58 -16.77
CA LEU A 155 -3.41 13.12 -16.58
C LEU A 155 -3.33 11.95 -15.60
N TRP A 156 -4.40 11.65 -14.84
CA TRP A 156 -4.39 10.56 -13.87
C TRP A 156 -4.50 9.20 -14.59
N PRO A 157 -3.57 8.25 -14.34
CA PRO A 157 -3.37 7.08 -15.18
C PRO A 157 -4.41 5.96 -14.97
N VAL A 158 -5.22 6.02 -13.92
CA VAL A 158 -6.20 4.97 -13.57
C VAL A 158 -7.61 5.55 -13.44
N PRO A 159 -8.68 4.76 -13.54
CA PRO A 159 -10.04 5.19 -13.16
C PRO A 159 -10.09 5.76 -11.74
N THR A 160 -10.73 6.91 -11.55
CA THR A 160 -11.04 7.39 -10.18
C THR A 160 -12.14 6.52 -9.57
N TYR A 161 -12.32 6.62 -8.25
CA TYR A 161 -13.49 6.02 -7.59
C TYR A 161 -14.82 6.48 -8.19
N ALA A 162 -14.93 7.76 -8.56
CA ALA A 162 -16.13 8.27 -9.19
C ALA A 162 -16.39 7.61 -10.55
N ASP A 163 -15.35 7.32 -11.33
CA ASP A 163 -15.50 6.61 -12.60
C ASP A 163 -15.91 5.16 -12.37
N LEU A 164 -15.27 4.46 -11.43
CA LEU A 164 -15.58 3.06 -11.11
C LEU A 164 -17.00 2.88 -10.56
N LEU A 165 -17.52 3.84 -9.81
CA LEU A 165 -18.81 3.72 -9.12
C LEU A 165 -19.99 4.26 -9.94
N PHE A 166 -19.76 5.26 -10.81
CA PHE A 166 -20.86 6.01 -11.44
C PHE A 166 -20.77 6.14 -12.97
N LYS A 167 -19.68 5.68 -13.60
CA LYS A 167 -19.48 5.81 -15.06
C LYS A 167 -19.24 4.48 -15.78
N LEU A 168 -19.73 3.38 -15.20
CA LEU A 168 -19.78 2.07 -15.85
C LEU A 168 -20.79 2.06 -17.01
#